data_AF-Q5C2S9-F1
#
_entry.id   AF-Q5C2S9-F1
#
_cell.length_a   1.000
_cell.length_b   1.000
_cell.length_c   1.000
_cell.angle_alpha   90.00
_cell.angle_beta   90.00
_cell.angle_gamma   90.00
#
_symmetry.space_group_name_H-M   'P 1'
#
loop_
_entity.id
_entity.type
_entity.pdbx_description
1 polymer ?
#
loop_
_entity_poly.entity_id
_entity_poly.type
_entity_poly.pdbx_seq_one_letter_code
_entity_poly.pdbx_strand_id
1 'polypeptide(L)'
;MTFIWTPSIIILMYLTCKCLSSGIFPSCNLSQYSIQDESDIELLTNNDKCHVFLVESIPENLTFSPGSPKHLSTYLAWKFLIDSAKTNISIASFYWSLFVDEKFNFTTTEQGSDILQKLIHRKGVDLKIAQNGNKTNSTDLMNLTDSGAHIKWLDFHRLVGRGILHTKLWLV
;
A
#
# COMPACT_ATOMS: atom_id res chain seq x y z
N MET A 1 -33.28 -7.85 17.46
CA MET A 1 -32.57 -7.23 16.33
C MET A 1 -31.42 -8.14 15.95
N THR A 2 -31.51 -8.81 14.81
CA THR A 2 -30.49 -9.73 14.31
C THR A 2 -29.46 -8.95 13.51
N PHE A 3 -28.22 -8.91 13.98
CA PHE A 3 -27.09 -8.32 13.27
C PHE A 3 -26.62 -9.27 12.17
N ILE A 4 -26.75 -8.83 10.91
CA ILE A 4 -26.21 -9.52 9.74
C ILE A 4 -24.81 -8.96 9.50
N TRP A 5 -23.79 -9.82 9.62
CA TRP A 5 -22.42 -9.48 9.26
C TRP A 5 -22.22 -9.73 7.77
N THR A 6 -21.99 -8.67 6.98
CA THR A 6 -21.41 -8.79 5.64
C THR A 6 -19.89 -8.68 5.75
N PRO A 7 -19.11 -9.64 5.24
CA PRO A 7 -17.67 -9.48 5.16
C PRO A 7 -17.35 -8.51 4.03
N SER A 8 -16.94 -7.29 4.39
CA SER A 8 -16.38 -6.35 3.43
C SER A 8 -15.00 -6.83 3.01
N ILE A 9 -14.92 -7.55 1.89
CA ILE A 9 -13.67 -7.84 1.20
C ILE A 9 -13.15 -6.51 0.66
N ILE A 10 -12.10 -5.97 1.29
CA ILE A 10 -11.41 -4.77 0.83
C ILE A 10 -10.45 -5.20 -0.28
N ILE A 11 -10.87 -5.01 -1.54
CA ILE A 11 -9.99 -5.16 -2.70
C ILE A 11 -9.15 -3.88 -2.81
N LEU A 12 -7.84 -4.01 -2.58
CA LEU A 12 -6.89 -2.93 -2.79
C LEU A 12 -6.53 -2.88 -4.28
N MET A 13 -7.08 -1.91 -5.01
CA MET A 13 -6.81 -1.71 -6.44
C MET A 13 -5.62 -0.77 -6.59
N TYR A 14 -4.52 -1.27 -7.15
CA TYR A 14 -3.34 -0.48 -7.46
C TYR A 14 -3.45 0.08 -8.89
N LEU A 15 -3.38 1.42 -9.04
CA LEU A 15 -3.49 2.11 -10.33
C LEU A 15 -2.23 2.96 -10.56
N THR A 16 -1.47 2.64 -11.60
CA THR A 16 -0.42 3.51 -12.15
C THR A 16 -0.92 4.13 -13.46
N CYS A 17 -1.42 5.37 -13.42
CA CYS A 17 -1.69 6.13 -14.65
C CYS A 17 -0.80 7.36 -14.73
N LYS A 18 0.06 7.43 -15.76
CA LYS A 18 0.52 8.71 -16.31
C LYS A 18 -0.52 9.17 -17.33
N CYS A 19 -1.56 9.84 -16.85
CA CYS A 19 -2.63 10.33 -17.70
C CYS A 19 -2.25 11.75 -18.21
N LEU A 20 -1.85 11.87 -19.49
CA LEU A 20 -1.83 13.17 -20.19
C LEU A 20 -3.28 13.65 -20.41
N SER A 21 -3.47 14.96 -20.34
CA SER A 21 -4.77 15.65 -20.29
C SER A 21 -5.55 15.61 -21.61
N SER A 22 -6.19 14.49 -21.92
CA SER A 22 -7.21 14.47 -22.97
C SER A 22 -8.23 13.36 -22.72
N GLY A 23 -9.26 13.67 -21.92
CA GLY A 23 -10.67 13.24 -22.01
C GLY A 23 -11.09 11.82 -22.42
N ILE A 24 -10.19 10.87 -22.60
CA ILE A 24 -10.46 9.49 -23.03
C ILE A 24 -9.90 8.62 -21.92
N PHE A 25 -10.78 8.01 -21.13
CA PHE A 25 -10.36 7.03 -20.13
C PHE A 25 -9.66 5.87 -20.85
N PRO A 26 -8.38 5.58 -20.56
CA PRO A 26 -7.72 4.45 -21.17
C PRO A 26 -8.46 3.17 -20.76
N SER A 27 -8.71 2.30 -21.73
CA SER A 27 -9.25 0.97 -21.48
C SER A 27 -8.23 0.18 -20.65
N CYS A 28 -8.46 0.07 -19.34
CA CYS A 28 -7.67 -0.81 -18.48
C CYS A 28 -8.01 -2.26 -18.81
N ASN A 29 -7.07 -2.99 -19.40
CA ASN A 29 -7.19 -4.44 -19.48
C ASN A 29 -6.77 -5.05 -18.15
N LEU A 30 -7.59 -5.95 -17.61
CA LEU A 30 -7.18 -6.79 -16.49
C LEU A 30 -6.07 -7.71 -17.00
N SER A 31 -4.84 -7.49 -16.53
CA SER A 31 -3.74 -8.38 -16.89
C SER A 31 -3.90 -9.70 -16.14
N GLN A 32 -4.14 -10.78 -16.87
CA GLN A 32 -4.18 -12.15 -16.34
C GLN A 32 -2.79 -12.77 -16.15
N TYR A 33 -1.71 -11.97 -16.18
CA TYR A 33 -0.36 -12.47 -15.98
C TYR A 33 -0.19 -12.94 -14.54
N SER A 34 0.21 -14.20 -14.38
CA SER A 34 0.65 -14.77 -13.10
C SER A 34 2.03 -14.22 -12.77
N ILE A 35 2.06 -13.02 -12.23
CA ILE A 35 3.26 -12.31 -11.77
C ILE A 35 3.70 -12.95 -10.46
N GLN A 36 4.86 -13.61 -10.47
CA GLN A 36 5.38 -14.29 -9.29
C GLN A 36 6.61 -13.61 -8.71
N ASP A 37 7.24 -12.71 -9.46
CA ASP A 37 8.47 -12.04 -9.03
C ASP A 37 8.56 -10.58 -9.50
N GLU A 38 9.46 -9.81 -8.89
CA GLU A 38 9.73 -8.40 -9.13
C GLU A 38 10.14 -8.11 -10.59
N SER A 39 10.84 -9.07 -11.21
CA SER A 39 11.25 -9.03 -12.62
C SER A 39 10.08 -9.01 -13.60
N ASP A 40 8.97 -9.69 -13.29
CA ASP A 40 7.76 -9.70 -14.11
C ASP A 40 7.02 -8.35 -14.05
N ILE A 41 7.14 -7.62 -12.94
CA ILE A 41 6.47 -6.32 -12.73
C ILE A 41 7.17 -5.22 -13.53
N GLU A 42 8.51 -5.22 -13.53
CA GLU A 42 9.30 -4.20 -14.21
C GLU A 42 9.04 -4.19 -15.73
N LEU A 43 8.86 -5.39 -16.32
CA LEU A 43 8.48 -5.58 -17.72
C LEU A 43 7.12 -4.96 -18.09
N LEU A 44 6.19 -4.87 -17.13
CA LEU A 44 4.85 -4.34 -17.36
C LEU A 44 4.80 -2.81 -17.29
N THR A 45 5.77 -2.18 -16.62
CA THR A 45 5.85 -0.72 -16.50
C THR A 45 6.51 -0.02 -17.70
N ASN A 46 7.06 -0.77 -18.64
CA ASN A 46 7.70 -0.25 -19.86
C ASN A 46 6.73 -0.04 -21.04
N ASN A 47 5.43 -0.30 -20.86
CA ASN A 47 4.44 -0.15 -21.94
C ASN A 47 3.55 1.08 -21.67
N ASP A 48 3.14 1.81 -22.71
CA ASP A 48 2.29 3.01 -22.63
C ASP A 48 0.82 2.70 -22.24
N LYS A 49 0.58 1.57 -21.56
CA LYS A 49 -0.75 1.07 -21.19
C LYS A 49 -0.94 1.11 -19.68
N CYS A 50 -2.18 1.38 -19.27
CA CYS A 50 -2.57 1.26 -17.88
C CYS A 50 -2.82 -0.20 -17.53
N HIS A 51 -2.21 -0.66 -16.45
CA HIS A 51 -2.35 -2.00 -15.92
C HIS A 51 -3.05 -1.97 -14.57
N VAL A 52 -3.94 -2.93 -14.35
CA VAL A 52 -4.59 -3.15 -13.05
C VAL A 52 -4.25 -4.55 -12.59
N PHE A 53 -3.61 -4.62 -11.43
CA PHE A 53 -3.25 -5.88 -10.78
C PHE A 53 -4.12 -6.09 -9.56
N LEU A 54 -4.68 -7.30 -9.45
CA LEU A 54 -5.21 -7.77 -8.19
C LEU A 54 -4.02 -8.21 -7.32
N VAL A 55 -3.97 -7.68 -6.11
CA VAL A 55 -2.95 -8.02 -5.10
C VAL A 55 -3.63 -8.55 -3.85
N GLU A 56 -2.99 -9.48 -3.16
CA GLU A 56 -3.55 -10.11 -1.97
C GLU A 56 -2.49 -10.41 -0.90
N SER A 57 -2.90 -10.56 0.35
CA SER A 57 -2.01 -11.04 1.39
C SER A 57 -1.98 -12.57 1.35
N ILE A 58 -0.81 -13.15 1.12
CA ILE A 58 -0.63 -14.60 1.05
C ILE A 58 -0.22 -15.10 2.44
N PRO A 59 -0.99 -16.00 3.08
CA PRO A 59 -0.60 -16.60 4.35
C PRO A 59 0.70 -17.40 4.24
N GLU A 60 1.48 -17.40 5.31
CA GLU A 60 2.65 -18.28 5.41
C GLU A 60 2.21 -19.75 5.34
N ASN A 61 3.05 -20.56 4.68
CA ASN A 61 2.86 -22.00 4.55
C ASN A 61 1.55 -22.43 3.84
N LEU A 62 0.92 -21.51 3.07
CA LEU A 62 -0.18 -21.85 2.18
C LEU A 62 0.34 -22.40 0.85
N THR A 63 0.00 -23.65 0.55
CA THR A 63 0.30 -24.28 -0.74
C THR A 63 -0.92 -24.24 -1.65
N PHE A 64 -0.81 -23.53 -2.77
CA PHE A 64 -1.85 -23.52 -3.79
C PHE A 64 -1.81 -24.80 -4.65
N SER A 65 -2.98 -25.33 -5.01
CA SER A 65 -3.07 -26.47 -5.93
C SER A 65 -2.48 -26.11 -7.30
N PRO A 66 -1.89 -27.07 -8.03
CA PRO A 66 -1.39 -26.83 -9.38
C PRO A 66 -2.46 -26.20 -10.29
N GLY A 67 -2.10 -25.14 -11.02
CA GLY A 67 -3.01 -24.42 -11.92
C GLY A 67 -3.93 -23.39 -11.24
N SER A 68 -3.86 -23.24 -9.91
CA SER A 68 -4.59 -22.16 -9.22
C SER A 68 -4.08 -20.78 -9.66
N PRO A 69 -4.96 -19.76 -9.76
CA PRO A 69 -4.52 -18.38 -9.93
C PRO A 69 -3.52 -17.99 -8.84
N LYS A 70 -2.46 -17.29 -9.24
CA LYS A 70 -1.49 -16.70 -8.33
C LYS A 70 -1.47 -15.20 -8.57
N HIS A 71 -1.81 -14.45 -7.53
CA HIS A 71 -1.79 -13.00 -7.57
C HIS A 71 -0.49 -12.47 -6.96
N LEU A 72 -0.12 -11.26 -7.34
CA LEU A 72 1.00 -10.57 -6.73
C LEU A 72 0.68 -10.33 -5.25
N SER A 73 1.64 -10.60 -4.36
CA SER A 73 1.40 -10.34 -2.94
C SER A 73 1.34 -8.84 -2.66
N THR A 74 0.54 -8.43 -1.69
CA THR A 74 0.45 -7.03 -1.24
C THR A 74 1.83 -6.51 -0.79
N TYR A 75 2.61 -7.37 -0.15
CA TYR A 75 4.00 -7.09 0.22
C TYR A 75 4.88 -6.76 -0.99
N LEU A 76 4.89 -7.60 -2.03
CA LEU A 76 5.68 -7.35 -3.24
C LEU A 76 5.19 -6.12 -3.99
N ALA A 77 3.88 -5.88 -4.04
CA ALA A 77 3.31 -4.68 -4.66
C ALA A 77 3.77 -3.39 -3.96
N TRP A 78 3.76 -3.36 -2.62
CA TRP A 78 4.27 -2.21 -1.85
C TRP A 78 5.78 -2.05 -1.96
N LYS A 79 6.55 -3.15 -1.94
CA LYS A 79 7.99 -3.12 -2.14
C LYS A 79 8.36 -2.53 -3.50
N PHE A 80 7.73 -3.02 -4.57
CA PHE A 80 7.91 -2.48 -5.93
C PHE A 80 7.58 -0.98 -5.99
N LEU A 81 6.49 -0.57 -5.35
CA LEU A 81 6.08 0.82 -5.28
C LEU A 81 7.15 1.72 -4.64
N ILE A 82 7.67 1.31 -3.49
CA ILE A 82 8.71 2.07 -2.76
C ILE A 82 10.00 2.13 -3.58
N ASP A 83 10.39 1.00 -4.18
CA ASP A 83 11.67 0.87 -4.91
C ASP A 83 11.63 1.65 -6.25
N SER A 84 10.47 1.71 -6.91
CA SER A 84 10.25 2.47 -8.15
C SER A 84 10.17 3.99 -7.95
N ALA A 85 9.80 4.46 -6.75
CA ALA A 85 9.61 5.89 -6.45
C ALA A 85 10.86 6.73 -6.71
N LYS A 86 10.78 7.73 -7.60
CA LYS A 86 11.93 8.61 -7.91
C LYS A 86 11.92 9.94 -7.18
N THR A 87 10.74 10.47 -6.87
CA THR A 87 10.61 11.83 -6.34
C THR A 87 9.72 11.92 -5.11
N ASN A 88 8.60 11.21 -5.08
CA ASN A 88 7.67 11.29 -3.98
C ASN A 88 6.99 9.94 -3.72
N ILE A 89 6.52 9.77 -2.49
CA ILE A 89 5.56 8.73 -2.09
C ILE A 89 4.51 9.43 -1.25
N SER A 90 3.23 9.33 -1.64
CA SER A 90 2.11 9.86 -0.87
C SER A 90 1.19 8.73 -0.40
N ILE A 91 0.98 8.64 0.91
CA ILE A 91 0.19 7.58 1.55
C ILE A 91 -0.99 8.22 2.27
N ALA A 92 -2.20 7.68 2.09
CA ALA A 92 -3.36 8.01 2.90
C ALA A 92 -3.84 6.75 3.63
N SER A 93 -3.77 6.76 4.96
CA SER A 93 -4.08 5.58 5.78
C SER A 93 -4.76 5.94 7.10
N PHE A 94 -5.51 4.97 7.64
CA PHE A 94 -6.18 5.13 8.93
C PHE A 94 -5.27 4.78 10.11
N TYR A 95 -4.46 3.72 10.00
CA TYR A 95 -3.59 3.23 11.07
C TYR A 95 -2.24 2.76 10.51
N TRP A 96 -1.23 2.71 11.39
CA TRP A 96 0.09 2.14 11.15
C TRP A 96 0.41 1.15 12.27
N SER A 97 0.89 -0.02 11.88
CA SER A 97 1.17 -1.15 12.77
C SER A 97 2.19 -2.10 12.13
N LEU A 98 3.22 -1.53 11.51
CA LEU A 98 4.30 -2.24 10.83
C LEU A 98 5.52 -2.42 11.74
N PHE A 99 5.66 -1.57 12.76
CA PHE A 99 6.63 -1.73 13.83
C PHE A 99 6.26 -2.92 14.71
N VAL A 100 7.25 -3.74 15.04
CA VAL A 100 7.12 -4.94 15.86
C VAL A 100 7.97 -4.75 17.10
N ASP A 101 7.34 -4.89 18.26
CA ASP A 101 8.07 -4.94 19.53
C ASP A 101 8.90 -6.24 19.57
N GLU A 102 10.15 -6.16 20.04
CA GLU A 102 11.09 -7.29 20.08
C GLU A 102 10.50 -8.54 20.77
N LYS A 103 9.60 -8.37 21.74
CA LYS A 103 8.93 -9.50 22.42
C LYS A 103 7.96 -10.28 21.52
N PHE A 104 7.58 -9.74 20.38
CA PHE A 104 6.62 -10.29 19.42
C PHE A 104 7.25 -10.52 18.04
N ASN A 105 8.56 -10.78 18.00
CA ASN A 105 9.28 -11.04 16.77
C ASN A 105 8.93 -12.44 16.20
N PHE A 106 7.86 -12.49 15.40
CA PHE A 106 7.40 -13.68 14.68
C PHE A 106 7.69 -13.53 13.19
N THR A 107 7.85 -14.65 12.48
CA THR A 107 8.07 -14.69 11.01
C THR A 107 7.02 -13.87 10.26
N THR A 108 5.76 -13.97 10.69
CA THR A 108 4.60 -13.27 10.12
C THR A 108 4.69 -11.74 10.17
N THR A 109 5.65 -11.21 10.93
CA THR A 109 5.84 -9.76 11.11
C THR A 109 6.99 -9.19 10.28
N GLU A 110 7.80 -10.06 9.66
CA GLU A 110 9.00 -9.67 8.90
C GLU A 110 8.66 -8.79 7.70
N GLN A 111 7.63 -9.16 6.93
CA GLN A 111 7.21 -8.40 5.74
C GLN A 111 6.73 -6.98 6.10
N GLY A 112 6.01 -6.83 7.21
CA GLY A 112 5.58 -5.51 7.69
C GLY A 112 6.77 -4.66 8.12
N SER A 113 7.69 -5.27 8.88
CA SER A 113 8.92 -4.62 9.33
C SER A 113 9.80 -4.19 8.16
N ASP A 114 9.97 -5.02 7.14
CA ASP A 114 10.73 -4.69 5.93
C ASP A 114 10.14 -3.46 5.21
N ILE A 115 8.82 -3.41 5.03
CA ILE A 115 8.16 -2.25 4.40
C ILE A 115 8.40 -0.96 5.21
N LEU A 116 8.30 -1.02 6.54
CA LEU A 116 8.60 0.14 7.38
C LEU A 116 10.06 0.57 7.24
N GLN A 117 11.00 -0.37 7.27
CA GLN A 117 12.43 -0.07 7.12
C GLN A 117 12.74 0.51 5.74
N LYS A 118 12.13 -0.01 4.67
CA LYS A 118 12.29 0.53 3.31
C LYS A 118 11.83 1.99 3.22
N LEU A 119 10.70 2.33 3.84
CA LEU A 119 10.23 3.72 3.88
C LEU A 119 11.20 4.63 4.65
N ILE A 120 11.64 4.22 5.84
CA ILE A 120 12.60 4.97 6.69
C ILE A 120 13.91 5.26 5.94
N HIS A 121 14.38 4.28 5.17
CA HIS A 121 15.65 4.37 4.44
C HIS A 121 15.51 4.97 3.03
N ARG A 122 14.31 5.38 2.60
CA ARG A 122 14.08 5.94 1.26
C ARG A 122 14.56 7.40 1.14
N LYS A 123 15.88 7.59 1.16
CA LYS A 123 16.51 8.91 0.99
C LYS A 123 16.31 9.46 -0.43
N GLY A 124 16.18 10.78 -0.55
CA GLY A 124 15.99 11.48 -1.82
C GLY A 124 14.57 11.43 -2.38
N VAL A 125 13.61 10.81 -1.67
CA VAL A 125 12.20 10.75 -2.03
C VAL A 125 11.38 11.45 -0.95
N ASP A 126 10.49 12.34 -1.36
CA ASP A 126 9.59 13.08 -0.47
C ASP A 126 8.42 12.18 -0.02
N LEU A 127 8.48 11.70 1.24
CA LEU A 127 7.45 10.84 1.82
C LEU A 127 6.41 11.67 2.57
N LYS A 128 5.16 11.64 2.10
CA LYS A 128 4.01 12.34 2.69
C LYS A 128 2.95 11.35 3.15
N ILE A 129 2.45 11.52 4.38
CA ILE A 129 1.46 10.62 4.97
C ILE A 129 0.27 11.44 5.46
N ALA A 130 -0.90 11.22 4.88
CA ALA A 130 -2.19 11.67 5.41
C ALA A 130 -2.70 10.62 6.40
N GLN A 131 -2.75 10.99 7.68
CA GLN A 131 -3.06 10.11 8.80
C GLN A 131 -4.38 10.53 9.46
N ASN A 132 -5.26 9.56 9.72
CA ASN A 132 -6.50 9.82 10.44
C ASN A 132 -6.27 10.35 11.86
N GLY A 133 -7.05 11.36 12.26
CA GLY A 133 -7.20 11.77 13.65
C GLY A 133 -6.10 12.70 14.16
N ASN A 134 -5.99 12.77 15.49
CA ASN A 134 -5.03 13.60 16.19
C ASN A 134 -3.65 12.93 16.25
N LYS A 135 -2.60 13.73 16.45
CA LYS A 135 -1.23 13.24 16.63
C LYS A 135 -1.15 12.21 17.76
N THR A 136 -0.50 11.08 17.47
CA THR A 136 -0.29 9.97 18.42
C THR A 136 1.20 9.69 18.63
N ASN A 137 1.51 8.91 19.66
CA ASN A 137 2.85 8.38 19.92
C ASN A 137 3.05 7.01 19.26
N SER A 138 2.62 6.86 18.00
CA SER A 138 2.86 5.62 17.22
C SER A 138 4.35 5.52 16.89
N THR A 139 4.99 4.41 17.27
CA THR A 139 6.40 4.15 16.98
C THR A 139 6.69 4.19 15.48
N ASP A 140 5.81 3.61 14.65
CA ASP A 140 5.89 3.71 13.18
C ASP A 140 6.01 5.16 12.70
N LEU A 141 5.06 6.00 13.13
CA LEU A 141 4.95 7.38 12.66
C LEU A 141 6.07 8.26 13.22
N MET A 142 6.54 8.00 14.45
CA MET A 142 7.72 8.67 15.01
C MET A 142 8.97 8.33 14.19
N ASN A 143 9.25 7.04 13.97
CA ASN A 143 10.40 6.60 13.17
C ASN A 143 10.38 7.18 11.74
N LEU A 144 9.20 7.22 11.11
CA LEU A 144 9.03 7.82 9.80
C LEU A 144 9.29 9.34 9.84
N THR A 145 8.76 10.05 10.83
CA THR A 145 9.01 11.49 11.00
C THR A 145 10.50 11.78 11.19
N ASP A 146 11.16 11.01 12.07
CA ASP A 146 12.59 11.16 12.36
C ASP A 146 13.46 10.88 11.12
N SER A 147 12.98 10.03 10.21
CA SER A 147 13.64 9.76 8.94
C SER A 147 13.48 10.87 7.88
N GLY A 148 12.57 11.82 8.12
CA GLY A 148 12.26 12.95 7.22
C GLY A 148 10.85 12.96 6.63
N ALA A 149 9.97 12.01 7.00
CA ALA A 149 8.61 11.97 6.45
C ALA A 149 7.72 13.10 6.96
N HIS A 150 6.86 13.62 6.09
CA HIS A 150 5.87 14.65 6.42
C HIS A 150 4.51 14.03 6.74
N ILE A 151 4.13 14.04 8.02
CA ILE A 151 2.82 13.54 8.45
C ILE A 151 1.81 14.69 8.57
N LYS A 152 0.69 14.56 7.85
CA LYS A 152 -0.49 15.42 7.97
C LYS A 152 -1.60 14.68 8.72
N TRP A 153 -1.84 15.11 9.95
CA TRP A 153 -2.94 14.65 10.78
C TRP A 153 -4.26 15.27 10.32
N LEU A 154 -5.25 14.43 9.99
CA LEU A 154 -6.54 14.82 9.44
C LEU A 154 -7.66 14.55 10.44
N ASP A 155 -8.09 15.60 11.12
CA ASP A 155 -9.29 15.59 11.96
C ASP A 155 -10.54 15.82 11.09
N PHE A 156 -11.18 14.73 10.65
CA PHE A 156 -12.38 14.79 9.82
C PHE A 156 -13.60 15.37 10.55
N HIS A 157 -13.68 15.20 11.87
CA HIS A 157 -14.77 15.81 12.64
C HIS A 157 -14.66 17.33 12.57
N ARG A 158 -13.46 17.88 12.74
CA ARG A 158 -13.20 19.31 12.57
C ARG A 158 -13.34 19.78 11.11
N LEU A 159 -12.91 18.99 10.13
CA LEU A 159 -12.88 19.40 8.72
C LEU A 159 -14.25 19.35 8.04
N VAL A 160 -15.07 18.34 8.33
CA VAL A 160 -16.36 18.10 7.64
C VAL A 160 -17.52 17.74 8.59
N GLY A 161 -17.34 17.97 9.90
CA GLY A 161 -18.37 17.81 10.93
C GLY A 161 -18.57 16.38 11.44
N ARG A 162 -18.01 15.36 10.77
CA ARG A 162 -18.10 13.93 11.17
C ARG A 162 -17.13 13.05 10.39
N GLY A 163 -16.96 11.82 10.86
CA GLY A 163 -16.28 10.75 10.12
C GLY A 163 -14.77 10.68 10.39
N ILE A 164 -14.11 9.88 9.54
CA ILE A 164 -12.70 9.49 9.65
C ILE A 164 -12.10 9.28 8.26
N LEU A 165 -10.77 9.32 8.14
CA LEU A 165 -10.05 8.90 6.94
C LEU A 165 -10.03 7.37 6.84
N HIS A 166 -10.99 6.75 6.15
CA HIS A 166 -10.98 5.30 5.93
C HIS A 166 -10.27 4.86 4.63
N THR A 167 -9.52 5.75 4.00
CA THR A 167 -8.70 5.46 2.81
C THR A 167 -7.54 4.52 3.14
N LYS A 168 -7.13 3.71 2.15
CA LYS A 168 -5.85 2.99 2.10
C LYS A 168 -5.30 3.15 0.68
N LEU A 169 -4.50 4.20 0.48
CA LEU A 169 -4.02 4.61 -0.85
C LEU A 169 -2.53 4.90 -0.79
N TRP A 170 -1.82 4.46 -1.82
CA TRP A 170 -0.41 4.74 -2.06
C TRP A 170 -0.27 5.33 -3.46
N LEU A 171 0.49 6.41 -3.59
CA LEU A 171 0.79 7.11 -4.83
C LEU A 171 2.30 7.34 -4.90
N VAL A 172 2.90 7.11 -6.07
CA VAL A 172 4.35 7.17 -6.32
C VAL A 172 4.65 7.80 -7.67
#